data_AF-A0A240EAJ8-F1
#
_entry.id   AF-A0A240EAJ8-F1
#
_cell.length_a   1.000
_cell.length_b   1.000
_cell.length_c   1.000
_cell.angle_alpha   90.00
_cell.angle_beta   90.00
_cell.angle_gamma   90.00
#
_symmetry.space_group_name_H-M   'P 1'
#
loop_
_entity.id
_entity.type
_entity.pdbx_description
1 polymer ?
#
loop_
_entity_poly.entity_id
_entity_poly.type
_entity_poly.pdbx_seq_one_letter_code
_entity_poly.pdbx_strand_id
1 'polypeptide(L)'
;MTKSSNTNSPKRLSKVHSNSFDYSLDFKKINFRKRPDLYRIGRGEQGVLLVEPYKTEILPFWQFADVEKAEKSSTKIYQLFLDYLDNDDFVGADMARKFLQMGFTRARRYANHKGGKKYKGAVPENKKGLSGAHGREQLPRSEEDEIKAKAAEIFKEKWHQAKQHPEYLKQKELFKQKYLGSVDIS
;
A
#
# COMPACT_ATOMS: atom_id res chain seq x y z
N MET A 1 24.54 -22.51 -5.08
CA MET A 1 23.65 -23.23 -4.15
C MET A 1 22.21 -22.96 -4.57
N THR A 2 21.54 -24.01 -5.00
CA THR A 2 20.19 -24.03 -5.58
C THR A 2 19.15 -23.52 -4.57
N LYS A 3 18.39 -22.48 -4.96
CA LYS A 3 17.25 -21.99 -4.18
C LYS A 3 16.24 -23.14 -4.07
N SER A 4 16.07 -23.67 -2.87
CA SER A 4 14.94 -24.54 -2.55
C SER A 4 13.68 -23.69 -2.73
N SER A 5 13.02 -23.84 -3.87
CA SER A 5 11.71 -23.27 -4.12
C SER A 5 10.77 -23.91 -3.11
N ASN A 6 10.45 -23.19 -2.05
CA ASN A 6 9.56 -23.69 -1.01
C ASN A 6 8.16 -23.81 -1.63
N THR A 7 7.83 -25.02 -2.11
CA THR A 7 6.62 -25.37 -2.87
C THR A 7 5.33 -25.29 -2.06
N ASN A 8 5.40 -24.88 -0.79
CA ASN A 8 4.30 -24.97 0.17
C ASN A 8 3.60 -23.61 0.47
N SER A 9 3.70 -22.64 -0.44
CA SER A 9 3.01 -21.35 -0.28
C SER A 9 1.62 -21.41 -0.92
N PRO A 10 0.54 -21.02 -0.22
CA PRO A 10 -0.80 -21.00 -0.81
C PRO A 10 -0.82 -20.10 -2.05
N LYS A 11 -1.16 -20.68 -3.21
CA LYS A 11 -1.28 -19.96 -4.48
C LYS A 11 -2.69 -20.08 -5.05
N ARG A 12 -3.04 -19.12 -5.88
CA ARG A 12 -4.27 -19.09 -6.68
C ARG A 12 -3.94 -18.71 -8.11
N LEU A 13 -4.85 -19.05 -9.03
CA LEU A 13 -4.78 -18.54 -10.39
C LEU A 13 -4.94 -17.00 -10.36
N SER A 14 -3.89 -16.30 -10.78
CA SER A 14 -3.90 -14.85 -10.95
C SER A 14 -3.80 -14.53 -12.44
N LYS A 15 -4.74 -13.71 -12.94
CA LYS A 15 -4.66 -13.13 -14.29
C LYS A 15 -3.75 -11.90 -14.34
N VAL A 16 -3.26 -11.47 -13.18
CA VAL A 16 -2.41 -10.30 -12.99
C VAL A 16 -0.97 -10.76 -12.78
N HIS A 17 -0.08 -10.26 -13.64
CA HIS A 17 1.37 -10.46 -13.52
C HIS A 17 2.06 -9.14 -13.17
N SER A 18 3.00 -9.18 -12.22
CA SER A 18 3.81 -8.03 -11.83
C SER A 18 5.19 -8.49 -11.39
N ASN A 19 6.23 -7.79 -11.85
CA ASN A 19 7.61 -8.08 -11.48
C ASN A 19 7.96 -7.61 -10.06
N SER A 20 7.18 -6.68 -9.49
CA SER A 20 7.45 -6.06 -8.20
C SER A 20 6.62 -6.61 -7.05
N PHE A 21 5.55 -7.37 -7.33
CA PHE A 21 4.68 -7.94 -6.31
C PHE A 21 4.03 -9.25 -6.79
N ASP A 22 4.12 -10.31 -6.00
CA ASP A 22 3.60 -11.62 -6.37
C ASP A 22 2.08 -11.72 -6.11
N TYR A 23 1.28 -11.46 -7.14
CA TYR A 23 -0.17 -11.59 -7.08
C TYR A 23 -0.67 -13.04 -7.16
N SER A 24 0.21 -14.02 -7.38
CA SER A 24 -0.16 -15.44 -7.45
C SER A 24 -0.41 -16.06 -6.06
N LEU A 25 0.01 -15.40 -4.98
CA LEU A 25 -0.30 -15.83 -3.62
C LEU A 25 -1.81 -15.81 -3.34
N ASP A 26 -2.30 -16.80 -2.59
CA ASP A 26 -3.65 -16.81 -2.04
C ASP A 26 -3.68 -16.04 -0.72
N PHE A 27 -3.71 -14.71 -0.82
CA PHE A 27 -3.70 -13.78 0.32
C PHE A 27 -4.78 -14.07 1.37
N LYS A 28 -5.89 -14.73 1.00
CA LYS A 28 -6.96 -15.09 1.94
C LYS A 28 -6.56 -16.21 2.91
N LYS A 29 -5.55 -17.01 2.57
CA LYS A 29 -5.06 -18.15 3.36
C LYS A 29 -3.72 -17.86 4.04
N ILE A 30 -3.18 -16.65 3.91
CA ILE A 30 -1.87 -16.27 4.42
C ILE A 30 -2.03 -15.21 5.51
N ASN A 31 -1.50 -15.50 6.69
CA ASN A 31 -1.26 -14.51 7.71
C ASN A 31 0.20 -14.04 7.56
N PHE A 32 0.41 -12.83 7.05
CA PHE A 32 1.74 -12.28 6.77
C PHE A 32 2.51 -11.86 8.01
N ARG A 33 1.85 -11.71 9.17
CA ARG A 33 2.55 -11.58 10.45
C ARG A 33 3.25 -12.89 10.84
N LYS A 34 2.61 -14.03 10.56
CA LYS A 34 3.19 -15.36 10.81
C LYS A 34 4.12 -15.83 9.68
N ARG A 35 3.90 -15.33 8.45
CA ARG A 35 4.65 -15.68 7.25
C ARG A 35 5.24 -14.44 6.56
N PRO A 36 6.09 -13.67 7.25
CA PRO A 36 6.72 -12.49 6.68
C PRO A 36 7.63 -12.82 5.48
N ASP A 37 8.15 -14.06 5.41
CA ASP A 37 8.96 -14.58 4.30
C ASP A 37 8.26 -14.52 2.94
N LEU A 38 6.92 -14.56 2.94
CA LEU A 38 6.11 -14.47 1.72
C LEU A 38 5.83 -13.03 1.28
N TYR A 39 6.13 -12.04 2.12
CA TYR A 39 5.91 -10.64 1.79
C TYR A 39 6.97 -10.11 0.82
N ARG A 40 6.53 -9.31 -0.16
CA ARG A 40 7.39 -8.56 -1.08
C ARG A 40 7.10 -7.08 -0.93
N ILE A 41 8.16 -6.27 -0.83
CA ILE A 41 8.04 -4.82 -0.75
C ILE A 41 7.64 -4.28 -2.13
N GLY A 42 6.34 -4.18 -2.37
CA GLY A 42 5.79 -3.69 -3.64
C GLY A 42 6.06 -2.20 -3.88
N ARG A 43 5.98 -1.77 -5.14
CA ARG A 43 6.11 -0.34 -5.51
C ARG A 43 4.85 0.44 -5.11
N GLY A 44 5.04 1.62 -4.52
CA GLY A 44 3.93 2.46 -4.05
C GLY A 44 2.97 1.70 -3.14
N GLU A 45 1.70 1.64 -3.53
CA GLU A 45 0.57 1.03 -2.80
C GLU A 45 0.32 -0.44 -3.14
N GLN A 46 1.17 -1.10 -3.94
CA GLN A 46 0.97 -2.51 -4.28
C GLN A 46 0.88 -3.38 -3.02
N GLY A 47 -0.15 -4.24 -2.98
CA GLY A 47 -0.43 -5.16 -1.88
C GLY A 47 -1.22 -4.57 -0.71
N VAL A 48 -1.40 -3.24 -0.62
CA VAL A 48 -1.93 -2.58 0.59
C VAL A 48 -3.32 -3.07 1.03
N LEU A 49 -4.17 -3.47 0.06
CA LEU A 49 -5.51 -4.00 0.33
C LEU A 49 -5.58 -5.55 0.28
N LEU A 50 -4.45 -6.24 0.34
CA LEU A 50 -4.37 -7.70 0.22
C LEU A 50 -3.69 -8.37 1.43
N VAL A 51 -2.73 -7.71 2.06
CA VAL A 51 -1.88 -8.31 3.09
C VAL A 51 -2.61 -8.33 4.44
N GLU A 52 -3.00 -9.53 4.89
CA GLU A 52 -3.62 -9.77 6.19
C GLU A 52 -2.57 -10.15 7.24
N PRO A 53 -2.78 -9.82 8.53
CA PRO A 53 -3.98 -9.19 9.12
C PRO A 53 -4.00 -7.66 9.04
N TYR A 54 -2.91 -7.05 8.59
CA TYR A 54 -2.70 -5.61 8.62
C TYR A 54 -3.76 -4.81 7.87
N LYS A 55 -4.24 -5.31 6.72
CA LYS A 55 -5.38 -4.70 6.03
C LYS A 55 -6.58 -4.57 6.97
N THR A 56 -6.95 -5.65 7.65
CA THR A 56 -8.10 -5.65 8.57
C THR A 56 -7.89 -4.72 9.76
N GLU A 57 -6.67 -4.64 10.29
CA GLU A 57 -6.34 -3.78 11.42
C GLU A 57 -6.31 -2.29 11.05
N ILE A 58 -5.84 -1.93 9.86
CA ILE A 58 -5.61 -0.54 9.45
C ILE A 58 -6.82 0.06 8.71
N LEU A 59 -7.46 -0.70 7.82
CA LEU A 59 -8.53 -0.21 6.93
C LEU A 59 -9.71 0.47 7.65
N PRO A 60 -10.19 0.03 8.83
CA PRO A 60 -11.29 0.68 9.53
C PRO A 60 -11.02 2.14 9.88
N PHE A 61 -9.75 2.51 10.08
CA PHE A 61 -9.35 3.87 10.41
C PHE A 61 -9.12 4.75 9.17
N TRP A 62 -9.15 4.19 7.96
CA TRP A 62 -8.74 4.89 6.75
C TRP A 62 -9.87 5.74 6.14
N GLN A 63 -9.86 7.04 6.41
CA GLN A 63 -10.92 7.99 6.05
C GLN A 63 -10.34 9.34 5.61
N PHE A 64 -10.96 9.97 4.60
CA PHE A 64 -10.53 11.26 4.05
C PHE A 64 -11.73 12.05 3.48
N ALA A 65 -12.91 11.86 4.08
CA ALA A 65 -14.13 12.51 3.60
C ALA A 65 -14.08 14.04 3.80
N ASP A 66 -13.43 14.49 4.86
CA ASP A 66 -13.23 15.87 5.26
C ASP A 66 -11.86 16.00 5.98
N VAL A 67 -11.51 17.22 6.38
CA VAL A 67 -10.23 17.55 7.04
C VAL A 67 -10.11 16.83 8.39
N GLU A 68 -11.14 16.91 9.24
CA GLU A 68 -11.13 16.30 10.58
C GLU A 68 -10.95 14.78 10.51
N LYS A 69 -11.66 14.09 9.59
CA LYS A 69 -11.46 12.66 9.38
C LYS A 69 -10.09 12.34 8.84
N ALA A 70 -9.52 13.17 7.96
CA ALA A 70 -8.17 12.97 7.46
C ALA A 70 -7.12 13.11 8.57
N GLU A 71 -7.28 14.08 9.49
CA GLU A 71 -6.41 14.25 10.66
C GLU A 71 -6.49 13.04 11.59
N LYS A 72 -7.71 12.64 12.00
CA LYS A 72 -7.92 11.46 12.85
C LYS A 72 -7.39 10.19 12.20
N SER A 73 -7.67 10.00 10.91
CA SER A 73 -7.25 8.83 10.15
C SER A 73 -5.74 8.74 10.00
N SER A 74 -5.10 9.79 9.50
CA SER A 74 -3.65 9.80 9.28
C SER A 74 -2.89 9.68 10.59
N THR A 75 -3.36 10.32 11.66
CA THR A 75 -2.76 10.22 13.00
C THR A 75 -2.89 8.80 13.55
N LYS A 76 -4.07 8.17 13.47
CA LYS A 76 -4.26 6.81 13.96
C LYS A 76 -3.44 5.79 13.19
N ILE A 77 -3.35 5.92 11.87
CA ILE A 77 -2.55 5.02 11.04
C ILE A 77 -1.05 5.25 11.30
N TYR A 78 -0.62 6.49 11.53
CA TYR A 78 0.75 6.78 11.93
C TYR A 78 1.08 6.20 13.31
N GLN A 79 0.14 6.21 14.26
CA GLN A 79 0.33 5.52 15.54
C GLN A 79 0.48 4.01 15.34
N LEU A 80 -0.39 3.37 14.54
CA LEU A 80 -0.23 1.95 14.22
C LEU A 80 1.13 1.65 13.56
N PHE A 81 1.61 2.54 12.69
CA PHE A 81 2.94 2.44 12.10
C PHE A 81 4.04 2.41 13.17
N LEU A 82 3.99 3.31 14.16
CA LEU A 82 4.94 3.32 15.28
C LEU A 82 4.81 2.06 16.13
N ASP A 83 3.58 1.66 16.47
CA ASP A 83 3.32 0.45 17.25
C ASP A 83 3.90 -0.80 16.56
N TYR A 84 3.80 -0.91 15.23
CA TYR A 84 4.42 -2.02 14.49
C TYR A 84 5.95 -1.96 14.52
N LEU A 85 6.55 -0.77 14.42
CA LEU A 85 8.01 -0.63 14.53
C LEU A 85 8.50 -1.05 15.91
N ASP A 86 7.81 -0.62 16.98
CA ASP A 86 8.16 -0.96 18.37
C ASP A 86 8.07 -2.47 18.64
N ASN A 87 7.29 -3.20 17.84
CA ASN A 87 7.16 -4.66 17.90
C ASN A 87 8.05 -5.40 16.87
N ASP A 88 9.00 -4.72 16.22
CA ASP A 88 9.85 -5.25 15.13
C ASP A 88 9.02 -5.89 13.98
N ASP A 89 7.79 -5.43 13.78
CA ASP A 89 6.86 -5.89 12.75
C ASP A 89 6.97 -5.02 11.50
N PHE A 90 8.03 -5.24 10.73
CA PHE A 90 8.27 -4.48 9.50
C PHE A 90 7.11 -4.57 8.49
N VAL A 91 6.45 -5.73 8.36
CA VAL A 91 5.37 -5.89 7.38
C VAL A 91 4.18 -5.02 7.75
N GLY A 92 3.84 -4.97 9.05
CA GLY A 92 2.81 -4.06 9.57
C GLY A 92 3.18 -2.60 9.36
N ALA A 93 4.42 -2.22 9.66
CA ALA A 93 4.90 -0.87 9.45
C ALA A 93 4.83 -0.45 7.97
N ASP A 94 5.29 -1.29 7.03
CA ASP A 94 5.20 -0.95 5.60
C ASP A 94 3.74 -0.92 5.12
N MET A 95 2.84 -1.75 5.65
CA MET A 95 1.41 -1.65 5.36
C MET A 95 0.83 -0.31 5.82
N ALA A 96 1.07 0.09 7.07
CA ALA A 96 0.59 1.37 7.60
C ALA A 96 1.14 2.56 6.78
N ARG A 97 2.43 2.53 6.44
CA ARG A 97 3.05 3.54 5.56
C ARG A 97 2.40 3.57 4.16
N LYS A 98 2.03 2.42 3.59
CA LYS A 98 1.30 2.34 2.31
C LYS A 98 -0.12 2.85 2.41
N PHE A 99 -0.81 2.63 3.53
CA PHE A 99 -2.14 3.20 3.78
C PHE A 99 -2.09 4.73 3.87
N LEU A 100 -1.07 5.30 4.50
CA LEU A 100 -0.84 6.75 4.48
C LEU A 100 -0.62 7.28 3.06
N GLN A 101 0.23 6.59 2.26
CA GLN A 101 0.43 6.92 0.85
C GLN A 101 -0.88 6.85 0.06
N MET A 102 -1.67 5.80 0.24
CA MET A 102 -2.97 5.64 -0.41
C MET A 102 -3.95 6.74 0.01
N GLY A 103 -3.92 7.18 1.27
CA GLY A 103 -4.68 8.34 1.75
C GLY A 103 -4.36 9.59 0.94
N PHE A 104 -3.07 9.91 0.80
CA PHE A 104 -2.59 11.04 0.01
C PHE A 104 -3.03 10.94 -1.46
N THR A 105 -2.74 9.82 -2.14
CA THR A 105 -3.00 9.70 -3.57
C THR A 105 -4.50 9.66 -3.89
N ARG A 106 -5.32 9.02 -3.04
CA ARG A 106 -6.78 9.00 -3.23
C ARG A 106 -7.38 10.35 -2.94
N ALA A 107 -7.04 11.01 -1.82
CA ALA A 107 -7.54 12.35 -1.54
C ALA A 107 -7.16 13.33 -2.66
N ARG A 108 -5.90 13.34 -3.12
CA ARG A 108 -5.47 14.19 -4.23
C ARG A 108 -6.18 13.86 -5.54
N ARG A 109 -6.49 12.59 -5.80
CA ARG A 109 -7.30 12.21 -6.97
C ARG A 109 -8.72 12.77 -6.88
N TYR A 110 -9.33 12.75 -5.71
CA TYR A 110 -10.67 13.31 -5.49
C TYR A 110 -10.68 14.83 -5.57
N ALA A 111 -9.60 15.48 -5.13
CA ALA A 111 -9.41 16.92 -5.32
C ALA A 111 -9.41 17.30 -6.80
N ASN A 112 -8.69 16.53 -7.63
CA ASN A 112 -8.54 16.83 -9.07
C ASN A 112 -9.69 16.33 -9.95
N HIS A 113 -10.49 15.37 -9.50
CA HIS A 113 -11.53 14.74 -10.30
C HIS A 113 -12.76 14.47 -9.43
N LYS A 114 -13.88 15.13 -9.74
CA LYS A 114 -15.15 14.93 -9.02
C LYS A 114 -15.52 13.44 -8.97
N GLY A 115 -15.82 12.95 -7.77
CA GLY A 115 -16.10 11.52 -7.52
C GLY A 115 -14.91 10.57 -7.70
N GLY A 116 -13.68 11.10 -7.87
CA GLY A 116 -12.46 10.32 -8.02
C GLY A 116 -12.30 9.59 -9.35
N LYS A 117 -13.17 9.87 -10.34
CA LYS A 117 -13.16 9.23 -11.66
C LYS A 117 -12.10 9.87 -12.56
N LYS A 118 -10.89 9.32 -12.53
CA LYS A 118 -9.73 9.81 -13.32
C LYS A 118 -9.71 9.32 -14.77
N TYR A 119 -10.22 8.10 -15.03
CA TYR A 119 -10.12 7.46 -16.35
C TYR A 119 -11.50 7.17 -16.92
N LYS A 120 -11.63 7.26 -18.24
CA LYS A 120 -12.84 6.90 -18.97
C LYS A 120 -12.97 5.37 -19.07
N GLY A 121 -14.18 4.86 -18.86
CA GLY A 121 -14.47 3.42 -18.94
C GLY A 121 -13.99 2.58 -17.75
N ALA A 122 -14.41 1.31 -17.74
CA ALA A 122 -14.07 0.35 -16.71
C ALA A 122 -12.61 -0.14 -16.82
N VAL A 123 -12.02 -0.55 -15.69
CA VAL A 123 -10.70 -1.22 -15.70
C VAL A 123 -10.84 -2.54 -16.48
N PRO A 124 -9.92 -2.84 -17.43
CA PRO A 124 -9.91 -4.13 -18.11
C PRO A 124 -9.89 -5.32 -17.14
N GLU A 125 -10.57 -6.41 -17.48
CA GLU A 125 -10.74 -7.57 -16.58
C GLU A 125 -9.39 -8.12 -16.08
N ASN A 126 -8.41 -8.26 -16.97
CA ASN A 126 -7.06 -8.74 -16.66
C ASN A 126 -6.19 -7.73 -15.88
N LYS A 127 -6.70 -6.52 -15.63
CA LYS A 127 -6.02 -5.47 -14.85
C LYS A 127 -6.80 -5.07 -13.60
N LYS A 128 -7.95 -5.70 -13.33
CA LYS A 128 -8.70 -5.47 -12.08
C LYS A 128 -7.79 -5.75 -10.88
N GLY A 129 -7.81 -4.84 -9.90
CA GLY A 129 -6.94 -4.89 -8.72
C GLY A 129 -5.57 -4.23 -8.90
N LEU A 130 -5.20 -3.80 -10.13
CA LEU A 130 -4.01 -2.99 -10.36
C LEU A 130 -4.35 -1.50 -10.47
N SER A 131 -3.55 -0.67 -9.80
CA SER A 131 -3.57 0.78 -10.01
C SER A 131 -3.05 1.15 -11.41
N GLY A 132 -3.60 2.19 -12.03
CA GLY A 132 -3.09 2.75 -13.29
C GLY A 132 -4.14 2.99 -14.38
N ALA A 133 -3.69 3.56 -15.50
CA ALA A 133 -4.53 3.88 -16.65
C ALA A 133 -4.97 2.64 -17.43
N HIS A 134 -4.08 1.66 -17.63
CA HIS A 134 -4.34 0.43 -18.38
C HIS A 134 -4.92 0.68 -19.79
N GLY A 135 -4.34 1.64 -20.50
CA GLY A 135 -4.78 2.04 -21.85
C GLY A 135 -6.02 2.94 -21.88
N ARG A 136 -6.58 3.30 -20.71
CA ARG A 136 -7.75 4.19 -20.63
C ARG A 136 -7.34 5.65 -20.72
N GLU A 137 -8.13 6.40 -21.47
CA GLU A 137 -8.05 7.85 -21.57
C GLU A 137 -8.24 8.51 -20.19
N GLN A 138 -7.35 9.46 -19.88
CA GLN A 138 -7.49 10.28 -18.68
C GLN A 138 -8.49 11.40 -18.92
N LEU A 139 -9.45 11.54 -18.00
CA LEU A 139 -10.43 12.62 -18.05
C LEU A 139 -9.77 13.95 -17.66
N PRO A 140 -10.29 15.09 -18.17
CA PRO A 140 -9.90 16.41 -17.70
C PRO A 140 -10.03 16.53 -16.18
N ARG A 141 -9.21 17.41 -15.59
CA ARG A 141 -9.38 17.77 -14.19
C ARG A 141 -10.68 18.57 -14.02
N SER A 142 -11.33 18.36 -12.89
CA SER A 142 -12.39 19.25 -12.41
C SER A 142 -11.77 20.48 -11.75
N GLU A 143 -12.60 21.46 -11.39
CA GLU A 143 -12.24 22.45 -10.37
C GLU A 143 -11.78 21.73 -9.09
N GLU A 144 -10.73 22.25 -8.45
CA GLU A 144 -10.12 21.58 -7.31
C GLU A 144 -11.04 21.64 -6.08
N ASP A 145 -11.34 20.48 -5.49
CA ASP A 145 -12.00 20.41 -4.19
C ASP A 145 -10.98 20.69 -3.08
N GLU A 146 -11.06 21.89 -2.49
CA GLU A 146 -10.15 22.35 -1.44
C GLU A 146 -10.14 21.45 -0.19
N ILE A 147 -11.28 20.86 0.17
CA ILE A 147 -11.39 19.95 1.32
C ILE A 147 -10.57 18.70 1.05
N LYS A 148 -10.68 18.15 -0.16
CA LYS A 148 -9.87 17.00 -0.59
C LYS A 148 -8.40 17.34 -0.77
N ALA A 149 -8.09 18.55 -1.23
CA ALA A 149 -6.72 19.03 -1.33
C ALA A 149 -6.05 19.12 0.05
N LYS A 150 -6.73 19.68 1.06
CA LYS A 150 -6.27 19.73 2.45
C LYS A 150 -6.12 18.34 3.05
N ALA A 151 -7.11 17.46 2.89
CA ALA A 151 -7.02 16.07 3.31
C ALA A 151 -5.81 15.35 2.69
N ALA A 152 -5.50 15.62 1.42
CA ALA A 152 -4.34 15.05 0.76
C ALA A 152 -3.02 15.50 1.39
N GLU A 153 -2.87 16.79 1.71
CA GLU A 153 -1.64 17.29 2.35
C GLU A 153 -1.44 16.70 3.75
N ILE A 154 -2.50 16.54 4.54
CA ILE A 154 -2.44 15.88 5.86
C ILE A 154 -1.87 14.45 5.75
N PHE A 155 -2.40 13.64 4.83
CA PHE A 155 -1.87 12.30 4.62
C PHE A 155 -0.45 12.30 4.07
N LYS A 156 -0.13 13.25 3.20
CA LYS A 156 1.19 13.38 2.58
C LYS A 156 2.26 13.66 3.62
N GLU A 157 1.97 14.54 4.57
CA GLU A 157 2.87 14.85 5.67
C GLU A 157 3.20 13.59 6.50
N LYS A 158 2.17 12.87 6.97
CA LYS A 158 2.35 11.61 7.72
C LYS A 158 3.02 10.52 6.89
N TRP A 159 2.70 10.43 5.59
CA TRP A 159 3.39 9.49 4.70
C TRP A 159 4.88 9.81 4.56
N HIS A 160 5.25 11.09 4.44
CA HIS A 160 6.65 11.51 4.38
C HIS A 160 7.37 11.19 5.70
N GLN A 161 6.77 11.53 6.84
CA GLN A 161 7.28 11.18 8.17
C GLN A 161 7.54 9.67 8.28
N ALA A 162 6.56 8.82 7.95
CA ALA A 162 6.70 7.37 8.01
C ALA A 162 7.75 6.82 7.02
N LYS A 163 7.81 7.38 5.80
CA LYS A 163 8.76 6.97 4.76
C LYS A 163 10.21 7.28 5.15
N GLN A 164 10.43 8.37 5.88
CA GLN A 164 11.75 8.85 6.30
C GLN A 164 12.13 8.42 7.73
N HIS A 165 11.23 7.73 8.44
CA HIS A 165 11.46 7.32 9.83
C HIS A 165 12.71 6.42 9.94
N PRO A 166 13.71 6.76 10.78
CA PRO A 166 14.97 6.04 10.84
C PRO A 166 14.81 4.54 11.15
N GLU A 167 13.96 4.19 12.12
CA GLU A 167 13.74 2.79 12.49
C GLU A 167 13.05 2.00 11.37
N TYR A 168 12.14 2.64 10.61
CA TYR A 168 11.52 1.99 9.46
C TYR A 168 12.55 1.69 8.36
N LEU A 169 13.45 2.63 8.08
CA LEU A 169 14.52 2.43 7.10
C LEU A 169 15.45 1.30 7.54
N LYS A 170 15.83 1.26 8.82
CA LYS A 170 16.63 0.18 9.41
C LYS A 170 15.94 -1.18 9.29
N GLN A 171 14.71 -1.30 9.78
CA GLN A 171 13.95 -2.56 9.70
C GLN A 171 13.70 -3.01 8.26
N LYS A 172 13.51 -2.07 7.33
CA LYS A 172 13.38 -2.36 5.89
C LYS A 172 14.62 -3.02 5.32
N GLU A 173 15.81 -2.50 5.65
CA GLU A 173 17.05 -3.09 5.16
C GLU A 173 17.32 -4.45 5.81
N LEU A 174 17.06 -4.61 7.10
CA LEU A 174 17.11 -5.91 7.79
C LEU A 174 16.15 -6.93 7.16
N PHE A 175 14.92 -6.51 6.84
CA PHE A 175 13.93 -7.35 6.19
C PHE A 175 14.38 -7.80 4.80
N LYS A 176 14.95 -6.89 3.99
CA LYS A 176 15.52 -7.21 2.68
C LYS A 176 16.62 -8.24 2.80
N GLN A 177 17.58 -8.01 3.69
CA GLN A 177 18.70 -8.94 3.92
C GLN A 177 18.20 -10.32 4.33
N LYS A 178 17.21 -10.37 5.23
CA LYS A 178 16.66 -11.62 5.75
C LYS A 178 15.84 -12.42 4.73
N TYR A 179 14.99 -11.77 3.93
CA TYR A 179 13.97 -12.47 3.12
C TYR A 179 14.03 -12.23 1.61
N LEU A 180 14.67 -11.15 1.17
CA LEU A 180 14.74 -10.79 -0.25
C LEU A 180 16.11 -11.13 -0.86
N GLY A 181 17.16 -11.25 -0.02
CA GLY A 181 18.53 -11.39 -0.46
C GLY A 181 19.04 -10.11 -1.15
N SER A 182 20.34 -10.05 -1.45
CA SER A 182 20.95 -9.02 -2.30
C SER A 182 20.43 -9.13 -3.73
N VAL A 183 19.21 -8.66 -3.96
CA VAL A 183 18.70 -8.43 -5.31
C VAL A 183 18.85 -6.95 -5.56
N ASP A 184 19.94 -6.59 -6.24
CA ASP A 184 20.09 -5.31 -6.90
C ASP A 184 18.88 -5.10 -7.81
N ILE A 185 18.06 -4.10 -7.46
CA ILE A 185 17.04 -3.58 -8.37
C ILE A 185 17.68 -2.37 -9.02
N SER A 186 18.38 -2.60 -10.13
CA SER A 186 18.69 -1.57 -11.11
C SER A 186 17.42 -1.07 -11.82
#